data_AF-A0A833Y9R8-F1
#
_entry.id   AF-A0A833Y9R8-F1
#
_cell.length_a   1.000
_cell.length_b   1.000
_cell.length_c   1.000
_cell.angle_alpha   90.00
_cell.angle_beta   90.00
_cell.angle_gamma   90.00
#
_symmetry.space_group_name_H-M   'P 1'
#
loop_
_entity.id
_entity.type
_entity.pdbx_description
1 polymer ?
#
loop_
_entity_poly.entity_id
_entity_poly.type
_entity_poly.pdbx_seq_one_letter_code
_entity_poly.pdbx_strand_id
1 'polypeptide(L)'
;MSAIVCGKRSSIFEDSLSLTANPPVSKRIRCSSSSPVRFSPPRQNNSSFPSPSSNHSPPHLIEHLKAIFPYMDHKVLEKALGECGDNLDSAIRSLNELHIGSTDNNLDSASAKFDVTPEANVQSRGAEIANGEVGASEELSAPQDPPMDGADWVELVVREMMISSNVDDARARTSRVLEVLERSIRARSSASAEAAQTFRQENMMLKEQVESLIQENTILKRAVSIQHDRQKENEERSQELLHLKQLVSQYQEQLRTLEVNNYALTMHLKQSQQSNSIPGRFHPDVF
;
A
#
# COMPACT_ATOMS: atom_id res chain seq x y z
N MET A 1 -27.56 32.86 -29.35
CA MET A 1 -26.35 33.71 -29.36
C MET A 1 -26.79 35.16 -29.50
N SER A 2 -26.37 36.13 -28.70
CA SER A 2 -25.75 36.11 -27.36
C SER A 2 -26.05 37.47 -26.72
N ALA A 3 -26.30 37.50 -25.40
CA ALA A 3 -26.39 38.74 -24.65
C ALA A 3 -25.16 38.88 -23.75
N ILE A 4 -24.64 40.10 -23.60
CA ILE A 4 -24.41 40.83 -22.33
C ILE A 4 -23.66 42.15 -22.65
N VAL A 5 -23.89 43.16 -21.81
CA VAL A 5 -23.62 44.59 -22.02
C VAL A 5 -22.32 45.05 -21.31
N CYS A 6 -21.79 46.20 -21.74
CA CYS A 6 -20.72 47.00 -21.11
C CYS A 6 -20.88 47.17 -19.58
N GLY A 7 -19.86 47.52 -18.77
CA GLY A 7 -18.52 48.02 -19.05
C GLY A 7 -18.32 49.48 -18.58
N LYS A 8 -17.80 49.68 -17.35
CA LYS A 8 -17.24 50.91 -16.67
C LYS A 8 -17.36 50.72 -15.14
N ARG A 9 -16.49 51.19 -14.23
CA ARG A 9 -15.31 52.12 -14.11
C ARG A 9 -14.30 51.43 -13.13
N SER A 10 -13.05 51.83 -12.87
CA SER A 10 -12.22 53.03 -13.14
C SER A 10 -10.73 52.69 -12.91
N SER A 11 -9.81 53.53 -13.40
CA SER A 11 -8.35 53.40 -13.22
C SER A 11 -7.68 54.77 -13.02
N ILE A 12 -6.38 54.75 -12.66
CA ILE A 12 -5.36 55.84 -12.68
C ILE A 12 -5.17 56.63 -11.37
N PHE A 13 -3.97 56.45 -10.80
CA PHE A 13 -2.94 57.44 -10.36
C PHE A 13 -1.92 56.61 -9.52
N GLU A 14 -0.59 56.74 -9.59
CA GLU A 14 0.30 57.56 -10.43
C GLU A 14 1.69 56.90 -10.45
N ASP A 15 2.43 56.96 -11.57
CA ASP A 15 3.86 56.67 -11.59
C ASP A 15 4.54 57.50 -12.69
N SER A 16 5.86 57.68 -12.60
CA SER A 16 6.76 58.47 -13.45
C SER A 16 6.78 60.01 -13.28
N LEU A 17 7.71 60.49 -12.44
CA LEU A 17 8.58 61.60 -12.83
C LEU A 17 10.04 61.27 -12.48
N SER A 18 10.90 61.34 -13.50
CA SER A 18 12.36 61.25 -13.36
C SER A 18 13.00 62.50 -13.98
N LEU A 19 14.23 62.81 -13.54
CA LEU A 19 15.13 63.90 -13.98
C LEU A 19 14.96 65.27 -13.27
N THR A 20 15.77 65.53 -12.25
CA THR A 20 16.91 66.51 -12.32
C THR A 20 17.74 66.59 -11.00
N ALA A 21 19.07 66.71 -11.15
CA ALA A 21 20.06 67.31 -10.22
C ALA A 21 20.46 66.69 -8.83
N ASN A 22 21.44 65.76 -8.88
CA ASN A 22 22.76 65.79 -8.15
C ASN A 22 22.93 65.62 -6.59
N PRO A 23 24.14 65.23 -6.08
CA PRO A 23 24.30 64.25 -4.98
C PRO A 23 24.96 64.75 -3.65
N PRO A 24 25.15 63.87 -2.62
CA PRO A 24 26.48 63.27 -2.32
C PRO A 24 26.44 61.78 -1.89
N VAL A 25 27.30 60.86 -2.40
CA VAL A 25 28.69 60.46 -1.98
C VAL A 25 28.83 59.67 -0.65
N SER A 26 29.61 58.57 -0.68
CA SER A 26 30.32 57.85 0.43
C SER A 26 29.52 56.83 1.30
N LYS A 27 29.97 55.60 1.65
CA LYS A 27 31.22 54.82 1.41
C LYS A 27 31.01 53.28 1.28
N ARG A 28 32.02 52.65 0.66
CA ARG A 28 32.36 51.23 0.40
C ARG A 28 32.72 50.41 1.68
N ILE A 29 32.92 49.07 1.51
CA ILE A 29 33.74 48.09 2.31
C ILE A 29 32.87 47.12 3.17
N ARG A 30 33.05 45.78 3.21
CA ARG A 30 34.02 44.82 2.60
C ARG A 30 33.39 43.45 2.37
N CYS A 31 34.02 42.62 1.54
CA CYS A 31 33.80 41.17 1.48
C CYS A 31 34.28 40.47 2.77
N SER A 32 33.71 39.30 3.08
CA SER A 32 34.39 38.24 3.85
C SER A 32 33.97 36.88 3.32
N SER A 33 34.95 36.02 3.09
CA SER A 33 34.79 34.67 2.56
C SER A 33 34.86 33.66 3.69
N SER A 34 33.98 32.65 3.69
CA SER A 34 34.34 31.31 4.13
C SER A 34 33.40 30.28 3.49
N SER A 35 33.99 29.29 2.83
CA SER A 35 33.30 28.14 2.22
C SER A 35 33.00 27.04 3.27
N PRO A 36 32.19 26.00 2.93
CA PRO A 36 31.60 25.10 3.93
C PRO A 36 32.27 23.70 4.03
N VAL A 37 31.56 22.81 4.76
CA VAL A 37 31.55 21.32 4.75
C VAL A 37 32.40 20.55 5.79
N ARG A 38 31.73 19.54 6.39
CA ARG A 38 32.19 18.28 7.05
C ARG A 38 32.46 18.27 8.56
N PHE A 39 31.47 17.78 9.32
CA PHE A 39 31.69 16.92 10.48
C PHE A 39 30.76 15.69 10.42
N SER A 40 31.27 14.54 10.84
CA SER A 40 30.63 13.22 10.71
C SER A 40 29.69 12.90 11.90
N PRO A 41 28.75 11.95 11.76
CA PRO A 41 27.94 11.46 12.87
C PRO A 41 28.78 10.66 13.88
N PRO A 42 28.43 10.67 15.19
CA PRO A 42 29.15 9.90 16.20
C PRO A 42 28.83 8.39 16.13
N ARG A 43 29.84 7.56 16.38
CA ARG A 43 29.67 6.12 16.63
C ARG A 43 28.88 5.91 17.92
N GLN A 44 27.86 5.06 17.89
CA GLN A 44 27.29 4.51 19.12
C GLN A 44 28.24 3.47 19.74
N ASN A 45 28.28 3.45 21.07
CA ASN A 45 29.24 2.70 21.85
C ASN A 45 28.72 1.28 22.17
N ASN A 46 29.58 0.27 22.02
CA ASN A 46 29.28 -1.08 22.48
C ASN A 46 29.37 -1.14 24.01
N SER A 47 28.26 -1.43 24.69
CA SER A 47 28.30 -1.97 26.06
C SER A 47 27.05 -2.78 26.37
N SER A 48 27.15 -4.10 26.23
CA SER A 48 26.24 -5.07 26.86
C SER A 48 27.05 -6.35 27.13
N PHE A 49 26.95 -6.84 28.36
CA PHE A 49 27.70 -8.00 28.84
C PHE A 49 27.20 -9.30 28.20
N PRO A 50 28.04 -10.37 28.12
CA PRO A 50 27.63 -11.63 27.56
C PRO A 50 26.64 -12.34 28.49
N SER A 51 25.44 -12.63 27.97
CA SER A 51 24.47 -13.56 28.57
C SER A 51 24.35 -14.80 27.68
N PRO A 52 24.11 -15.99 28.26
CA PRO A 52 24.32 -17.26 27.57
C PRO A 52 23.26 -17.55 26.51
N SER A 53 23.68 -18.29 25.48
CA SER A 53 22.84 -18.75 24.37
C SER A 53 21.60 -19.51 24.85
N SER A 54 20.42 -18.94 24.60
CA SER A 54 19.18 -19.72 24.46
C SER A 54 18.68 -19.55 23.04
N ASN A 55 18.72 -20.63 22.25
CA ASN A 55 18.28 -20.65 20.85
C ASN A 55 16.74 -20.69 20.81
N HIS A 56 16.11 -19.58 21.20
CA HIS A 56 14.67 -19.39 21.10
C HIS A 56 14.40 -18.24 20.14
N SER A 57 14.35 -18.58 18.84
CA SER A 57 13.71 -17.73 17.85
C SER A 57 12.31 -17.35 18.35
N PRO A 58 11.89 -16.09 18.21
CA PRO A 58 10.72 -15.60 18.91
C PRO A 58 9.45 -16.28 18.36
N PRO A 59 8.59 -16.86 19.23
CA PRO A 59 7.59 -17.85 18.81
C PRO A 59 6.56 -17.32 17.80
N HIS A 60 6.30 -16.00 17.82
CA HIS A 60 5.38 -15.34 16.90
C HIS A 60 5.83 -15.42 15.43
N LEU A 61 7.14 -15.49 15.14
CA LEU A 61 7.64 -15.62 13.77
C LEU A 61 7.43 -17.04 13.23
N ILE A 62 7.62 -18.05 14.09
CA ILE A 62 7.40 -19.45 13.71
C ILE A 62 5.89 -19.74 13.54
N GLU A 63 5.04 -19.14 14.37
CA GLU A 63 3.58 -19.20 14.21
C GLU A 63 3.13 -18.55 12.89
N HIS A 64 3.71 -17.40 12.53
CA HIS A 64 3.44 -16.74 11.25
C HIS A 64 3.91 -17.58 10.05
N LEU A 65 5.12 -18.16 10.11
CA LEU A 65 5.61 -19.09 9.08
C LEU A 65 4.71 -20.33 8.95
N LYS A 66 4.18 -20.86 10.06
CA LYS A 66 3.25 -21.99 10.05
C LYS A 66 1.89 -21.65 9.44
N ALA A 67 1.44 -20.40 9.53
CA ALA A 67 0.25 -19.92 8.84
C ALA A 67 0.45 -19.83 7.32
N ILE A 68 1.65 -19.49 6.86
CA ILE A 68 2.01 -19.41 5.43
C ILE A 68 2.30 -20.80 4.84
N PHE A 69 2.91 -21.69 5.63
CA PHE A 69 3.31 -23.05 5.21
C PHE A 69 2.67 -24.13 6.12
N PRO A 70 1.35 -24.39 6.05
CA PRO A 70 0.65 -25.30 6.97
C PRO A 70 1.14 -26.75 6.94
N TYR A 71 1.79 -27.17 5.85
CA TYR A 71 2.24 -28.54 5.59
C TYR A 71 3.72 -28.78 5.91
N MET A 72 4.49 -27.76 6.33
CA MET A 72 5.91 -27.92 6.63
C MET A 72 6.16 -28.28 8.10
N ASP A 73 7.18 -29.13 8.33
CA ASP A 73 7.59 -29.52 9.69
C ASP A 73 8.15 -28.31 10.45
N HIS A 74 7.76 -28.20 11.72
CA HIS A 74 8.11 -27.12 12.63
C HIS A 74 9.63 -26.93 12.75
N LYS A 75 10.40 -28.02 12.76
CA LYS A 75 11.87 -27.98 12.81
C LYS A 75 12.51 -27.37 11.56
N VAL A 76 11.86 -27.48 10.40
CA VAL A 76 12.33 -26.87 9.15
C VAL A 76 12.06 -25.36 9.18
N LEU A 77 10.92 -24.94 9.74
CA LEU A 77 10.60 -23.52 9.95
C LEU A 77 11.56 -22.86 10.94
N GLU A 78 11.85 -23.51 12.09
CA GLU A 78 12.85 -23.05 13.06
C GLU A 78 14.24 -22.94 12.43
N LYS A 79 14.66 -23.97 11.68
CA LYS A 79 15.97 -23.97 11.01
C LYS A 79 16.10 -22.84 9.99
N ALA A 80 15.12 -22.69 9.10
CA ALA A 80 15.15 -21.63 8.08
C ALA A 80 15.14 -20.23 8.70
N LEU A 81 14.39 -20.03 9.79
CA LEU A 81 14.36 -18.76 10.52
C LEU A 81 15.71 -18.46 11.21
N GLY A 82 16.33 -19.47 11.82
CA GLY A 82 17.66 -19.35 12.43
C GLY A 82 18.78 -19.10 11.40
N GLU A 83 18.75 -19.78 10.25
CA GLU A 83 19.68 -19.54 9.14
C GLU A 83 19.49 -18.15 8.50
N CYS A 84 18.27 -17.61 8.54
CA CYS A 84 17.95 -16.24 8.11
C CYS A 84 18.14 -15.17 9.20
N GLY A 85 18.68 -15.50 10.37
CA GLY A 85 18.94 -14.54 11.45
C GLY A 85 17.67 -13.87 11.99
N ASP A 86 16.61 -14.65 12.21
CA ASP A 86 15.26 -14.21 12.61
C ASP A 86 14.58 -13.23 11.64
N ASN A 87 15.09 -13.09 10.40
CA ASN A 87 14.47 -12.27 9.36
C ASN A 87 13.35 -13.05 8.64
N LEU A 88 12.11 -12.64 8.89
CA LEU A 88 10.90 -13.30 8.36
C LEU A 88 10.85 -13.34 6.82
N ASP A 89 11.10 -12.21 6.14
CA ASP A 89 11.03 -12.12 4.67
C ASP A 89 12.08 -13.02 3.99
N SER A 90 13.26 -13.14 4.60
CA SER A 90 14.33 -14.01 4.13
C SER A 90 13.99 -15.48 4.36
N ALA A 91 13.41 -15.83 5.51
CA ALA A 91 12.94 -17.18 5.81
C ALA A 91 11.81 -17.61 4.87
N ILE A 92 10.83 -16.74 4.60
CA ILE A 92 9.76 -16.99 3.62
C ILE A 92 10.34 -17.24 2.22
N ARG A 93 11.36 -16.48 1.80
CA ARG A 93 12.02 -16.67 0.51
C ARG A 93 12.74 -18.02 0.43
N SER A 94 13.54 -18.35 1.44
CA SER A 94 14.27 -19.62 1.52
C SER A 94 13.34 -20.84 1.56
N LEU A 95 12.22 -20.77 2.30
CA LEU A 95 11.22 -21.84 2.35
C LEU A 95 10.48 -22.02 1.01
N ASN A 96 10.18 -20.93 0.29
CA ASN A 96 9.63 -21.01 -1.06
C ASN A 96 10.64 -21.62 -2.06
N GLU A 97 11.92 -21.23 -1.99
CA GLU A 97 12.97 -21.82 -2.81
C GLU A 97 13.14 -23.33 -2.54
N LEU A 98 13.05 -23.75 -1.27
CA LEU A 98 13.05 -25.17 -0.89
C LEU A 98 11.81 -25.91 -1.43
N HIS A 99 10.62 -25.28 -1.38
CA HIS A 99 9.38 -25.87 -1.88
C HIS A 99 9.38 -26.02 -3.41
N ILE A 100 9.90 -25.04 -4.15
CA ILE A 100 10.01 -25.06 -5.62
C ILE A 100 11.13 -26.02 -6.06
N GLY A 101 12.30 -25.96 -5.42
CA GLY A 101 13.43 -26.84 -5.72
C GLY A 101 13.19 -28.31 -5.37
N SER A 102 12.24 -28.62 -4.48
CA SER A 102 11.81 -30.00 -4.23
C SER A 102 10.93 -30.59 -5.35
N THR A 103 10.31 -29.75 -6.19
CA THR A 103 9.49 -30.20 -7.34
C THR A 103 10.35 -30.54 -8.57
N ASP A 104 11.40 -29.76 -8.84
CA ASP A 104 12.22 -29.95 -10.05
C ASP A 104 13.23 -31.12 -9.95
N ASN A 105 13.59 -31.53 -8.74
CA ASN A 105 14.63 -32.54 -8.50
C ASN A 105 14.12 -33.98 -8.36
N ASN A 106 12.81 -34.23 -8.52
CA ASN A 106 12.18 -35.51 -8.13
C ASN A 106 11.64 -36.34 -9.32
N LEU A 107 12.13 -36.08 -10.53
CA LEU A 107 11.72 -36.78 -11.76
C LEU A 107 12.54 -38.06 -12.07
N ASP A 108 13.55 -38.40 -11.26
CA ASP A 108 14.44 -39.54 -11.52
C ASP A 108 14.79 -40.36 -10.27
N SER A 109 13.80 -41.08 -9.71
CA SER A 109 14.02 -42.38 -9.01
C SER A 109 12.72 -43.11 -8.64
N ALA A 110 12.74 -44.44 -8.75
CA ALA A 110 11.85 -45.42 -8.11
C ALA A 110 10.37 -45.53 -8.58
N SER A 111 10.19 -46.22 -9.70
CA SER A 111 8.95 -46.91 -10.09
C SER A 111 8.60 -48.10 -9.17
N ALA A 112 7.36 -48.15 -8.66
CA ALA A 112 6.54 -49.36 -8.36
C ALA A 112 5.08 -48.92 -8.11
N LYS A 113 4.09 -49.19 -8.99
CA LYS A 113 3.20 -50.38 -9.00
C LYS A 113 2.62 -50.70 -7.60
N PHE A 114 1.31 -50.82 -7.35
CA PHE A 114 0.12 -51.26 -8.15
C PHE A 114 -1.17 -50.92 -7.31
N ASP A 115 -2.46 -50.96 -7.75
CA ASP A 115 -3.15 -51.19 -9.03
C ASP A 115 -4.65 -50.71 -8.95
N VAL A 116 -5.47 -50.90 -10.02
CA VAL A 116 -6.96 -51.10 -10.08
C VAL A 116 -7.91 -50.26 -9.19
N THR A 117 -8.72 -49.28 -9.67
CA THR A 117 -9.92 -49.28 -10.58
C THR A 117 -11.21 -49.97 -10.02
N PRO A 118 -12.44 -49.71 -10.55
CA PRO A 118 -13.28 -48.52 -10.28
C PRO A 118 -14.79 -48.85 -10.00
N GLU A 119 -15.74 -47.94 -10.34
CA GLU A 119 -17.22 -48.14 -10.43
C GLU A 119 -18.03 -48.14 -9.09
N ALA A 120 -19.34 -47.84 -8.98
CA ALA A 120 -20.35 -47.23 -9.86
C ALA A 120 -21.65 -46.78 -9.11
N ASN A 121 -22.27 -45.67 -9.57
CA ASN A 121 -23.71 -45.50 -9.91
C ASN A 121 -24.84 -45.43 -8.82
N VAL A 122 -26.03 -44.94 -9.24
CA VAL A 122 -27.39 -45.09 -8.66
C VAL A 122 -27.73 -44.16 -7.45
N GLN A 123 -28.84 -43.38 -7.37
CA GLN A 123 -29.93 -43.02 -8.30
C GLN A 123 -30.60 -41.67 -7.92
N SER A 124 -31.32 -41.05 -8.87
CA SER A 124 -32.42 -40.11 -8.61
C SER A 124 -33.69 -40.62 -9.27
N ARG A 125 -34.86 -40.61 -8.59
CA ARG A 125 -36.19 -40.62 -9.24
C ARG A 125 -37.38 -40.28 -8.32
N GLY A 126 -38.31 -39.49 -8.85
CA GLY A 126 -39.68 -39.25 -8.36
C GLY A 126 -40.16 -37.87 -8.85
N ALA A 127 -40.76 -37.62 -10.02
CA ALA A 127 -41.72 -38.33 -10.89
C ALA A 127 -43.21 -38.11 -10.54
N GLU A 128 -43.85 -37.13 -11.20
CA GLU A 128 -45.29 -37.12 -11.62
C GLU A 128 -45.53 -35.97 -12.63
N ILE A 129 -45.75 -36.26 -13.92
CA ILE A 129 -47.04 -36.29 -14.68
C ILE A 129 -47.73 -34.93 -14.91
N ALA A 130 -47.75 -34.47 -16.19
CA ALA A 130 -48.96 -33.99 -16.90
C ALA A 130 -48.72 -33.72 -18.41
N ASN A 131 -49.46 -34.45 -19.26
CA ASN A 131 -49.92 -34.22 -20.65
C ASN A 131 -49.47 -32.99 -21.48
N GLY A 132 -49.30 -33.20 -22.81
CA GLY A 132 -49.81 -32.21 -23.79
C GLY A 132 -49.13 -32.10 -25.16
N GLU A 133 -49.64 -32.85 -26.14
CA GLU A 133 -49.77 -32.46 -27.56
C GLU A 133 -48.55 -32.44 -28.51
N VAL A 134 -48.86 -32.59 -29.81
CA VAL A 134 -47.96 -32.92 -30.93
C VAL A 134 -47.60 -31.67 -31.72
N GLY A 135 -46.30 -31.44 -31.94
CA GLY A 135 -45.79 -30.44 -32.88
C GLY A 135 -44.49 -30.93 -33.50
N ALA A 136 -44.52 -31.29 -34.78
CA ALA A 136 -43.34 -31.76 -35.50
C ALA A 136 -42.41 -30.58 -35.84
N SER A 137 -41.22 -30.60 -35.24
CA SER A 137 -40.05 -29.87 -35.71
C SER A 137 -38.84 -30.78 -35.52
N GLU A 138 -38.30 -31.32 -36.62
CA GLU A 138 -36.96 -31.93 -36.63
C GLU A 138 -35.91 -30.81 -36.55
N GLU A 139 -35.81 -30.19 -35.37
CA GLU A 139 -34.61 -29.46 -34.99
C GLU A 139 -33.56 -30.51 -34.61
N LEU A 140 -32.85 -31.00 -35.64
CA LEU A 140 -31.68 -31.84 -35.53
C LEU A 140 -30.65 -31.13 -34.65
N SER A 141 -30.72 -31.40 -33.35
CA SER A 141 -29.83 -30.83 -32.35
C SER A 141 -28.40 -31.10 -32.78
N ALA A 142 -27.65 -30.02 -33.01
CA ALA A 142 -26.26 -30.12 -33.41
C ALA A 142 -25.52 -31.02 -32.41
N PRO A 143 -24.90 -32.12 -32.86
CA PRO A 143 -23.98 -32.86 -32.01
C PRO A 143 -22.91 -31.88 -31.54
N GLN A 144 -22.89 -31.62 -30.23
CA GLN A 144 -21.71 -31.12 -29.53
C GLN A 144 -20.71 -32.27 -29.54
N ASP A 145 -20.15 -32.56 -30.72
CA ASP A 145 -19.16 -33.61 -30.87
C ASP A 145 -17.99 -33.26 -29.93
N PRO A 146 -17.50 -34.22 -29.12
CA PRO A 146 -16.37 -33.99 -28.25
C PRO A 146 -15.16 -33.53 -29.08
N PRO A 147 -14.13 -32.90 -28.46
CA PRO A 147 -12.93 -32.48 -29.17
C PRO A 147 -12.14 -33.71 -29.68
N MET A 148 -12.58 -34.22 -30.82
CA MET A 148 -12.07 -35.41 -31.49
C MET A 148 -10.69 -35.10 -32.05
N ASP A 149 -9.73 -36.00 -31.79
CA ASP A 149 -8.32 -35.80 -32.11
C ASP A 149 -8.05 -36.01 -33.59
N GLY A 150 -6.91 -35.50 -34.08
CA GLY A 150 -6.47 -35.71 -35.46
C GLY A 150 -6.39 -37.18 -35.86
N ALA A 151 -6.03 -38.07 -34.93
CA ALA A 151 -6.02 -39.52 -35.18
C ALA A 151 -7.44 -40.07 -35.41
N ASP A 152 -8.41 -39.68 -34.58
CA ASP A 152 -9.80 -40.12 -34.67
C ASP A 152 -10.47 -39.66 -35.98
N TRP A 153 -10.17 -38.43 -36.44
CA TRP A 153 -10.65 -37.93 -37.74
C TRP A 153 -10.08 -38.75 -38.92
N VAL A 154 -8.80 -39.12 -38.86
CA VAL A 154 -8.18 -39.98 -39.88
C VAL A 154 -8.81 -41.38 -39.86
N GLU A 155 -9.04 -41.96 -38.68
CA GLU A 155 -9.68 -43.27 -38.56
C GLU A 155 -11.12 -43.24 -39.07
N LEU A 156 -11.90 -42.19 -38.77
CA LEU A 156 -13.27 -42.03 -39.27
C LEU A 156 -13.31 -41.95 -40.80
N VAL A 157 -12.41 -41.18 -41.43
CA VAL A 157 -12.32 -41.11 -42.90
C VAL A 157 -11.96 -42.48 -43.50
N VAL A 158 -10.96 -43.16 -42.96
CA VAL A 158 -10.54 -44.49 -43.43
C VAL A 158 -11.66 -45.51 -43.28
N ARG A 159 -12.38 -45.48 -42.15
CA ARG A 159 -13.54 -46.34 -41.86
C ARG A 159 -14.70 -46.13 -42.84
N GLU A 160 -15.10 -44.88 -43.07
CA GLU A 160 -16.15 -44.55 -44.05
C GLU A 160 -15.75 -44.92 -45.49
N MET A 161 -14.47 -44.77 -45.85
CA MET A 161 -13.96 -45.22 -47.14
C MET A 161 -13.98 -46.75 -47.28
N MET A 162 -13.62 -47.52 -46.24
CA MET A 162 -13.67 -48.99 -46.27
C MET A 162 -15.09 -49.56 -46.38
N ILE A 163 -16.10 -48.83 -45.89
CA ILE A 163 -17.52 -49.24 -45.92
C ILE A 163 -18.20 -48.81 -47.24
N SER A 164 -17.56 -47.94 -48.02
CA SER A 164 -18.13 -47.41 -49.27
C SER A 164 -18.35 -48.48 -50.34
N SER A 165 -19.43 -48.36 -51.10
CA SER A 165 -19.81 -49.33 -52.14
C SER A 165 -19.15 -49.08 -53.50
N ASN A 166 -18.70 -47.86 -53.75
CA ASN A 166 -17.96 -47.44 -54.94
C ASN A 166 -17.22 -46.11 -54.68
N VAL A 167 -16.40 -45.66 -55.65
CA VAL A 167 -15.56 -44.46 -55.52
C VAL A 167 -16.37 -43.16 -55.34
N ASP A 168 -17.57 -43.07 -55.91
CA ASP A 168 -18.41 -41.88 -55.78
C ASP A 168 -19.11 -41.80 -54.41
N ASP A 169 -19.54 -42.95 -53.87
CA ASP A 169 -20.02 -43.09 -52.48
C ASP A 169 -18.89 -42.76 -51.48
N ALA A 170 -17.67 -43.28 -51.71
CA ALA A 170 -16.48 -42.93 -50.91
C ALA A 170 -16.22 -41.42 -50.89
N ARG A 171 -16.33 -40.76 -52.05
CA ARG A 171 -16.16 -39.31 -52.20
C ARG A 171 -17.25 -38.54 -51.46
N ALA A 172 -18.51 -38.96 -51.60
CA ALA A 172 -19.64 -38.33 -50.92
C ALA A 172 -19.54 -38.43 -49.40
N ARG A 173 -19.16 -39.60 -48.87
CA ARG A 173 -18.90 -39.82 -47.44
C ARG A 173 -17.75 -38.97 -46.92
N THR A 174 -16.61 -39.01 -47.63
CA THR A 174 -15.42 -38.22 -47.25
C THR A 174 -15.72 -36.72 -47.25
N SER A 175 -16.47 -36.22 -48.24
CA SER A 175 -16.93 -34.82 -48.27
C SER A 175 -17.72 -34.44 -47.02
N ARG A 176 -18.69 -35.27 -46.61
CA ARG A 176 -19.48 -35.02 -45.39
C ARG A 176 -18.60 -34.99 -44.13
N VAL A 177 -17.68 -35.94 -43.97
CA VAL A 177 -16.76 -35.97 -42.82
C VAL A 177 -15.87 -34.73 -42.79
N LEU A 178 -15.34 -34.29 -43.93
CA LEU A 178 -14.52 -33.08 -44.04
C LEU A 178 -15.32 -31.80 -43.77
N GLU A 179 -16.59 -31.72 -44.18
CA GLU A 179 -17.45 -30.58 -43.83
C GLU A 179 -17.75 -30.53 -42.32
N VAL A 180 -17.93 -31.67 -41.64
CA VAL A 180 -18.11 -31.71 -40.18
C VAL A 180 -16.81 -31.30 -39.47
N LEU A 181 -15.66 -31.76 -39.96
CA LEU A 181 -14.33 -31.31 -39.50
C LEU A 181 -14.17 -29.79 -39.66
N GLU A 182 -14.55 -29.20 -40.80
CA GLU A 182 -14.50 -27.75 -41.02
C GLU A 182 -15.39 -26.99 -40.03
N ARG A 183 -16.62 -27.47 -39.78
CA ARG A 183 -17.53 -26.91 -38.78
C ARG A 183 -16.94 -27.00 -37.36
N SER A 184 -16.34 -28.14 -37.01
CA SER A 184 -15.67 -28.34 -35.71
C SER A 184 -14.47 -27.39 -35.52
N ILE A 185 -13.62 -27.25 -36.55
CA ILE A 185 -12.49 -26.30 -36.54
C ILE A 185 -12.98 -24.86 -36.38
N ARG A 186 -14.03 -24.46 -37.13
CA ARG A 186 -14.62 -23.12 -37.04
C ARG A 186 -15.16 -22.84 -35.64
N ALA A 187 -15.93 -23.76 -35.06
CA ALA A 187 -16.49 -23.64 -33.71
C ALA A 187 -15.40 -23.57 -32.63
N ARG A 188 -14.34 -24.39 -32.75
CA ARG A 188 -13.17 -24.35 -31.85
C ARG A 188 -12.42 -23.03 -31.96
N SER A 189 -12.27 -22.50 -33.18
CA SER A 189 -11.63 -21.22 -33.44
C SER A 189 -12.43 -20.03 -32.91
N SER A 190 -13.77 -20.05 -32.99
CA SER A 190 -14.61 -18.99 -32.43
C SER A 190 -14.60 -19.02 -30.90
N ALA A 191 -14.78 -20.20 -30.29
CA ALA A 191 -14.70 -20.37 -28.84
C ALA A 191 -13.33 -19.92 -28.28
N SER A 192 -12.23 -20.26 -28.97
CA SER A 192 -10.88 -19.79 -28.59
C SER A 192 -10.71 -18.28 -28.76
N ALA A 193 -11.33 -17.66 -29.77
CA ALA A 193 -11.27 -16.22 -29.98
C ALA A 193 -12.08 -15.44 -28.93
N GLU A 194 -13.25 -15.97 -28.55
CA GLU A 194 -14.10 -15.46 -27.47
C GLU A 194 -13.38 -15.56 -26.11
N ALA A 195 -12.81 -16.72 -25.77
CA ALA A 195 -12.00 -16.88 -24.55
C ALA A 195 -10.77 -15.95 -24.52
N ALA A 196 -10.12 -15.74 -25.66
CA ALA A 196 -9.04 -14.76 -25.76
C ALA A 196 -9.53 -13.31 -25.68
N GLN A 197 -10.79 -13.02 -25.99
CA GLN A 197 -11.40 -11.69 -25.85
C GLN A 197 -11.82 -11.42 -24.41
N THR A 198 -12.48 -12.36 -23.72
CA THR A 198 -12.86 -12.22 -22.31
C THR A 198 -11.61 -12.05 -21.44
N PHE A 199 -10.58 -12.89 -21.63
CA PHE A 199 -9.31 -12.76 -20.93
C PHE A 199 -8.63 -11.40 -21.16
N ARG A 200 -8.67 -10.85 -22.39
CA ARG A 200 -8.15 -9.50 -22.68
C ARG A 200 -8.95 -8.41 -21.96
N GLN A 201 -10.27 -8.54 -21.90
CA GLN A 201 -11.15 -7.59 -21.20
C GLN A 201 -10.93 -7.62 -19.68
N GLU A 202 -10.84 -8.81 -19.09
CA GLU A 202 -10.49 -9.00 -17.67
C GLU A 202 -9.11 -8.42 -17.35
N ASN A 203 -8.11 -8.68 -18.19
CA ASN A 203 -6.77 -8.12 -18.02
C ASN A 203 -6.74 -6.58 -18.07
N MET A 204 -7.60 -5.97 -18.89
CA MET A 204 -7.79 -4.52 -18.97
C MET A 204 -8.44 -3.97 -17.69
N MET A 205 -9.55 -4.57 -17.24
CA MET A 205 -10.24 -4.17 -16.00
C MET A 205 -9.36 -4.34 -14.75
N LEU A 206 -8.51 -5.37 -14.71
CA LEU A 206 -7.54 -5.56 -13.62
C LEU A 206 -6.44 -4.50 -13.64
N LYS A 207 -5.95 -4.10 -14.82
CA LYS A 207 -4.98 -3.00 -14.95
C LYS A 207 -5.57 -1.66 -14.51
N GLU A 208 -6.81 -1.37 -14.87
CA GLU A 208 -7.52 -0.15 -14.44
C GLU A 208 -7.70 -0.11 -12.92
N GLN A 209 -8.05 -1.23 -12.28
CA GLN A 209 -8.13 -1.33 -10.82
C GLN A 209 -6.76 -1.13 -10.14
N VAL A 210 -5.70 -1.74 -10.67
CA VAL A 210 -4.33 -1.55 -10.13
C VAL A 210 -3.89 -0.08 -10.24
N GLU A 211 -4.17 0.58 -11.36
CA GLU A 211 -3.85 2.00 -11.56
C GLU A 211 -4.64 2.88 -10.58
N SER A 212 -5.94 2.62 -10.37
CA SER A 212 -6.76 3.31 -9.35
C SER A 212 -6.17 3.16 -7.94
N LEU A 213 -5.79 1.94 -7.55
CA LEU A 213 -5.16 1.67 -6.25
C LEU A 213 -3.81 2.37 -6.08
N ILE A 214 -3.01 2.51 -7.13
CA ILE A 214 -1.74 3.27 -7.12
C ILE A 214 -2.00 4.77 -6.90
N GLN A 215 -3.04 5.32 -7.54
CA GLN A 215 -3.44 6.72 -7.38
C GLN A 215 -3.97 6.99 -5.96
N GLU A 216 -4.85 6.14 -5.44
CA GLU A 216 -5.32 6.19 -4.05
C GLU A 216 -4.19 6.06 -3.04
N ASN A 217 -3.26 5.12 -3.23
CA ASN A 217 -2.09 4.95 -2.37
C ASN A 217 -1.20 6.20 -2.36
N THR A 218 -1.10 6.90 -3.50
CA THR A 218 -0.36 8.17 -3.62
C THR A 218 -1.07 9.31 -2.86
N ILE A 219 -2.41 9.37 -2.91
CA ILE A 219 -3.21 10.33 -2.14
C ILE A 219 -3.05 10.06 -0.63
N LEU A 220 -3.17 8.79 -0.22
CA LEU A 220 -3.00 8.37 1.18
C LEU A 220 -1.60 8.70 1.72
N LYS A 221 -0.53 8.42 0.96
CA LYS A 221 0.85 8.81 1.33
C LYS A 221 0.99 10.31 1.54
N ARG A 222 0.39 11.14 0.67
CA ARG A 222 0.38 12.60 0.84
C ARG A 222 -0.40 13.03 2.09
N ALA A 223 -1.58 12.44 2.32
CA ALA A 223 -2.40 12.73 3.50
C ALA A 223 -1.67 12.37 4.81
N VAL A 224 -1.01 11.21 4.85
CA VAL A 224 -0.20 10.77 6.01
C VAL A 224 0.98 11.72 6.26
N SER A 225 1.69 12.17 5.21
CA SER A 225 2.77 13.16 5.37
C SER A 225 2.25 14.47 5.96
N ILE A 226 1.15 15.02 5.42
CA ILE A 226 0.54 16.25 5.93
C ILE A 226 0.08 16.08 7.39
N GLN A 227 -0.48 14.92 7.74
CA GLN A 227 -0.93 14.64 9.09
C GLN A 227 0.24 14.51 10.08
N HIS A 228 1.34 13.88 9.68
CA HIS A 228 2.58 13.82 10.45
C HIS A 228 3.16 15.22 10.70
N ASP A 229 3.25 16.06 9.67
CA ASP A 229 3.83 17.39 9.79
C ASP A 229 2.99 18.30 10.70
N ARG A 230 1.65 18.21 10.62
CA ARG A 230 0.73 18.90 11.53
C ARG A 230 0.81 18.38 12.97
N GLN A 231 1.01 17.07 13.15
CA GLN A 231 1.20 16.48 14.49
C GLN A 231 2.49 17.00 15.13
N LYS A 232 3.60 17.01 14.38
CA LYS A 232 4.89 17.55 14.82
C LYS A 232 4.79 19.03 15.21
N GLU A 233 4.16 19.84 14.38
CA GLU A 233 3.96 21.28 14.64
C GLU A 233 3.08 21.51 15.90
N ASN A 234 2.12 20.63 16.18
CA ASN A 234 1.31 20.68 17.39
C ASN A 234 2.07 20.23 18.65
N GLU A 235 2.98 19.25 18.52
CA GLU A 235 3.89 18.84 19.60
C GLU A 235 4.88 19.96 19.96
N GLU A 236 5.45 20.64 18.95
CA GLU A 236 6.31 21.81 19.12
C GLU A 236 5.58 22.94 19.86
N ARG A 237 4.37 23.34 19.40
CA ARG A 237 3.53 24.32 20.11
C ARG A 237 3.14 23.89 21.53
N SER A 238 2.97 22.58 21.77
CA SER A 238 2.66 22.07 23.11
C SER A 238 3.85 22.26 24.07
N GLN A 239 5.08 22.09 23.59
CA GLN A 239 6.29 22.36 24.36
C GLN A 239 6.45 23.87 24.64
N GLU A 240 6.25 24.73 23.64
CA GLU A 240 6.25 26.19 23.81
C GLU A 240 5.21 26.65 24.85
N LEU A 241 3.99 26.09 24.79
CA LEU A 241 2.91 26.40 25.72
C LEU A 241 3.23 25.97 27.16
N LEU A 242 3.90 24.82 27.34
CA LEU A 242 4.38 24.40 28.66
C LEU A 242 5.48 25.33 29.20
N HIS A 243 6.43 25.73 28.34
CA HIS A 243 7.47 26.69 28.71
C HIS A 243 6.88 28.05 29.10
N LEU A 244 5.92 28.57 28.32
CA LEU A 244 5.26 29.84 28.62
C LEU A 244 4.46 29.78 29.93
N LYS A 245 3.77 28.66 30.22
CA LYS A 245 3.10 28.44 31.51
C LYS A 245 4.08 28.49 32.68
N GLN A 246 5.27 27.91 32.54
CA GLN A 246 6.32 27.97 33.56
C GLN A 246 6.83 29.40 33.75
N LEU A 247 7.04 30.16 32.67
CA LEU A 247 7.48 31.55 32.75
C LEU A 247 6.41 32.45 33.41
N VAL A 248 5.13 32.25 33.10
CA VAL A 248 4.02 32.95 33.74
C VAL A 248 3.96 32.66 35.25
N SER A 249 4.14 31.40 35.67
CA SER A 249 4.13 31.07 37.11
C SER A 249 5.34 31.67 37.84
N GLN A 250 6.51 31.76 37.20
CA GLN A 250 7.67 32.47 37.74
C GLN A 250 7.40 33.98 37.92
N TYR A 251 6.79 34.64 36.94
CA TYR A 251 6.45 36.07 37.07
C TYR A 251 5.36 36.33 38.12
N GLN A 252 4.37 35.44 38.26
CA GLN A 252 3.37 35.52 39.33
C GLN A 252 4.02 35.42 40.73
N GLU A 253 4.99 34.52 40.89
CA GLU A 253 5.72 34.34 42.15
C GLU A 253 6.63 35.54 42.47
N GLN A 254 7.28 36.13 41.46
CA GLN A 254 8.04 37.37 41.62
C GLN A 254 7.15 38.54 42.02
N LEU A 255 5.97 38.67 41.40
CA LEU A 255 4.99 39.72 41.75
C LEU A 255 4.56 39.59 43.22
N ARG A 256 4.15 38.38 43.63
CA ARG A 256 3.76 38.05 45.01
C ARG A 256 4.86 38.38 46.02
N THR A 257 6.12 38.10 45.67
CA THR A 257 7.29 38.42 46.51
C THR A 257 7.48 39.94 46.65
N LEU A 258 7.35 40.69 45.55
CA LEU A 258 7.47 42.15 45.55
C LEU A 258 6.32 42.83 46.33
N GLU A 259 5.10 42.31 46.22
CA GLU A 259 3.93 42.78 46.98
C GLU A 259 4.15 42.62 48.50
N VAL A 260 4.59 41.45 48.94
CA VAL A 260 4.90 41.18 50.36
C VAL A 260 6.04 42.09 50.86
N ASN A 261 7.10 42.27 50.07
CA ASN A 261 8.21 43.15 50.42
C ASN A 261 7.75 44.62 50.52
N ASN A 262 6.92 45.10 49.60
CA ASN A 262 6.39 46.45 49.61
C ASN A 262 5.47 46.70 50.82
N TYR A 263 4.62 45.72 51.17
CA TYR A 263 3.81 45.74 52.38
C TYR A 263 4.68 45.81 53.64
N ALA A 264 5.71 44.96 53.76
CA ALA A 264 6.63 44.97 54.90
C ALA A 264 7.36 46.32 55.05
N LEU A 265 7.89 46.87 53.96
CA LEU A 265 8.51 48.21 53.95
C LEU A 265 7.51 49.30 54.37
N THR A 266 6.28 49.25 53.87
CA THR A 266 5.22 50.20 54.24
C THR A 266 4.87 50.12 55.73
N MET A 267 4.83 48.91 56.30
CA MET A 267 4.60 48.69 57.73
C MET A 267 5.76 49.22 58.59
N HIS A 268 7.01 48.94 58.20
CA HIS A 268 8.20 49.47 58.89
C HIS A 268 8.29 51.00 58.82
N LEU A 269 7.92 51.61 57.69
CA LEU A 269 7.87 53.08 57.55
C LEU A 269 6.82 53.69 58.50
N LYS A 270 5.61 53.12 58.57
CA LYS A 270 4.56 53.58 59.50
C LYS A 270 5.00 53.43 60.96
N GLN A 271 5.61 52.30 61.32
CA GLN A 271 6.15 52.07 62.66
C GLN A 271 7.22 53.10 63.02
N SER A 272 8.15 53.36 62.10
CA SER A 272 9.22 54.38 62.25
C SER A 272 8.66 55.79 62.45
N GLN A 273 7.61 56.16 61.70
CA GLN A 273 6.93 57.46 61.84
C GLN A 273 6.23 57.59 63.20
N GLN A 274 5.64 56.52 63.72
CA GLN A 274 4.98 56.50 65.03
C GLN A 274 6.00 56.50 66.19
N SER A 275 7.12 55.79 66.06
CA SER A 275 8.22 55.81 67.04
C SER A 275 9.04 57.11 67.02
N ASN A 276 8.98 57.87 65.93
CA ASN A 276 9.51 59.24 65.85
C ASN A 276 8.63 60.29 66.54
N SER A 277 7.91 59.88 67.58
CA SER A 277 7.32 60.77 68.59
C SER A 277 8.43 61.34 69.49
N ILE A 278 9.31 62.17 68.89
CA ILE A 278 10.33 62.94 69.60
C ILE A 278 9.63 63.83 70.65
N PRO A 279 9.88 63.64 71.97
CA PRO A 279 9.41 64.57 72.98
C PRO A 279 10.31 65.82 72.94
N GLY A 280 9.97 66.75 72.05
CA GLY A 280 10.43 68.14 72.02
C GLY A 280 11.94 68.41 72.10
N ARG A 281 12.58 68.63 70.94
CA ARG A 281 13.55 69.71 70.66
C ARG A 281 14.17 69.54 69.28
N PHE A 282 13.57 70.17 68.28
CA PHE A 282 14.38 70.73 67.20
C PHE A 282 14.98 72.02 67.75
N HIS A 283 16.30 72.16 67.67
CA HIS A 283 16.95 73.43 68.00
C HIS A 283 16.84 74.35 66.78
N PRO A 284 16.17 75.52 66.86
CA PRO A 284 16.41 76.56 65.89
C PRO A 284 17.83 77.10 66.08
N ASP A 285 18.32 77.74 65.02
CA ASP A 285 19.60 78.45 64.93
C ASP A 285 20.87 77.57 65.02
N VAL A 286 21.27 77.03 63.88
CA VAL A 286 22.67 76.99 63.48
C VAL A 286 22.80 77.77 62.18
N PHE A 287 23.61 78.82 62.19
CA PHE A 287 23.90 79.73 61.07
C PHE A 287 24.87 79.11 60.07
#